data_AF-A0A093XET0-F1
#
_entry.id   AF-A0A093XET0-F1
#
_cell.length_a   1.000
_cell.length_b   1.000
_cell.length_c   1.000
_cell.angle_alpha   90.00
_cell.angle_beta   90.00
_cell.angle_gamma   90.00
#
_symmetry.space_group_name_H-M   'P 1'
#
loop_
_entity.id
_entity.type
_entity.pdbx_description
1 polymer ?
#
loop_
_entity_poly.entity_id
_entity_poly.type
_entity_poly.pdbx_seq_one_letter_code
_entity_poly.pdbx_strand_id
1 'polypeptide(L)'
;MIRVLLDRSLSQDSYPVPSSPPPLVDSGSGNLWAYTPQTPAVGSHATYNPQTGTVLEGFYWEVINGQGVITQGRVVLDKVSVGRLTSPLQAVQLVDSIEPISAMHNPMRAHDGVLGIALSKRNAVRPIKQRTFFDNIKNNLAAPLIAAYIKHGAPGTYDIGWIDTTNSTPFFAVVDTGASLILLQNSIVAQYYDKIPGAYISPVRGGYVFPCTDTDIIPDFTLNLGEFNTTIPGYLLKYATYGDHCFGGIQISPVPSYNFLGDVFLKRHYVIFSSYSHGPRIGIAAQA
;
A
#
# COMPACT_ATOMS: atom_id res chain seq x y z
N MET A 1 11.46 20.32 7.01
CA MET A 1 12.09 18.97 7.18
C MET A 1 11.00 17.94 7.44
N ILE A 2 10.78 17.02 6.50
CA ILE A 2 9.86 15.88 6.68
C ILE A 2 10.63 14.75 7.38
N ARG A 3 10.11 14.29 8.53
CA ARG A 3 10.60 13.10 9.23
C ARG A 3 9.52 12.02 9.19
N VAL A 4 9.80 10.92 8.50
CA VAL A 4 8.95 9.72 8.53
C VAL A 4 9.55 8.77 9.56
N LEU A 5 8.85 8.59 10.68
CA LEU A 5 9.21 7.63 11.72
C LEU A 5 8.59 6.27 11.36
N LEU A 6 9.41 5.32 10.95
CA LEU A 6 8.99 3.94 10.61
C LEU A 6 9.20 2.95 11.75
N ASP A 7 9.70 3.40 12.92
CA ASP A 7 10.09 2.51 13.99
C ASP A 7 9.00 2.38 15.06
N ARG A 8 8.44 1.19 15.22
CA ARG A 8 7.60 0.78 16.37
C ARG A 8 8.27 -0.31 17.22
N SER A 9 9.54 -0.62 17.00
CA SER A 9 10.24 -1.61 17.80
C SER A 9 11.72 -1.27 17.90
N LEU A 10 12.09 -0.53 18.95
CA LEU A 10 13.26 -0.75 19.81
C LEU A 10 13.27 0.31 20.94
N SER A 11 13.24 -0.19 22.18
CA SER A 11 13.48 0.49 23.47
C SER A 11 12.77 1.82 23.77
N GLN A 12 12.04 1.84 24.89
CA GLN A 12 11.64 3.04 25.59
C GLN A 12 12.86 3.95 25.82
N ASP A 13 12.99 5.01 25.05
CA ASP A 13 13.66 6.25 25.45
C ASP A 13 12.97 7.43 24.76
N SER A 14 12.04 8.02 25.52
CA SER A 14 11.56 9.43 25.48
C SER A 14 11.41 10.13 24.12
N TYR A 15 10.67 9.56 23.16
CA TYR A 15 10.03 10.37 22.11
C TYR A 15 8.51 10.31 22.26
N PRO A 16 7.81 11.45 22.36
CA PRO A 16 6.35 11.45 22.43
C PRO A 16 5.79 10.79 21.18
N VAL A 17 4.87 9.84 21.38
CA VAL A 17 4.09 9.23 20.31
C VAL A 17 3.38 10.36 19.57
N PRO A 18 3.57 10.54 18.24
CA PRO A 18 2.88 11.58 17.51
C PRO A 18 1.37 11.41 17.64
N SER A 19 0.65 12.52 17.82
CA SER A 19 -0.82 12.54 17.92
C SER A 19 -1.54 12.25 16.61
N SER A 20 -0.81 11.96 15.52
CA SER A 20 -1.34 11.73 14.18
C SER A 20 -0.69 10.49 13.53
N PRO A 21 -1.40 9.78 12.64
CA PRO A 21 -0.88 8.58 12.00
C PRO A 21 0.29 8.92 11.05
N PRO A 22 1.38 8.14 11.05
CA PRO A 22 2.50 8.40 10.15
C PRO A 22 2.06 8.32 8.67
N PRO A 23 2.84 8.89 7.74
CA PRO A 23 2.61 8.72 6.31
C PRO A 23 2.50 7.24 5.91
N LEU A 24 1.57 6.93 5.01
CA LEU A 24 1.40 5.60 4.45
C LEU A 24 2.60 5.25 3.56
N VAL A 25 3.26 4.11 3.82
CA VAL A 25 4.26 3.57 2.90
C VAL A 25 3.52 2.78 1.82
N ASP A 26 3.69 3.16 0.56
CA ASP A 26 2.87 2.67 -0.56
C ASP A 26 3.76 2.09 -1.68
N SER A 27 3.79 0.77 -1.81
CA SER A 27 4.51 0.10 -2.90
C SER A 27 3.78 0.08 -4.24
N GLY A 28 2.52 0.49 -4.29
CA GLY A 28 1.73 0.66 -5.50
C GLY A 28 2.01 1.97 -6.25
N SER A 29 2.43 3.03 -5.54
CA SER A 29 2.73 4.35 -6.12
C SER A 29 4.17 4.83 -5.98
N GLY A 30 4.59 5.73 -6.88
CA GLY A 30 5.92 6.34 -6.88
C GLY A 30 5.91 7.78 -6.33
N ASN A 31 4.92 8.13 -5.53
CA ASN A 31 4.63 9.50 -5.12
C ASN A 31 5.02 9.73 -3.67
N LEU A 32 5.73 10.82 -3.38
CA LEU A 32 5.88 11.32 -2.00
C LEU A 32 5.06 12.58 -1.86
N TRP A 33 3.90 12.51 -1.21
CA TRP A 33 3.04 13.68 -1.01
C TRP A 33 2.73 13.96 0.45
N ALA A 34 2.51 15.23 0.77
CA ALA A 34 2.20 15.71 2.11
C ALA A 34 1.19 16.86 2.08
N TYR A 35 0.38 16.95 3.13
CA TYR A 35 -0.46 18.12 3.38
C TYR A 35 0.37 19.34 3.81
N THR A 36 -0.16 20.52 3.58
CA THR A 36 0.37 21.80 4.08
C THR A 36 -0.68 22.49 4.95
N PRO A 37 -0.32 23.52 5.74
CA PRO A 37 -1.32 24.33 6.44
C PRO A 37 -2.32 25.00 5.49
N GLN A 38 -1.98 25.15 4.21
CA GLN A 38 -2.83 25.71 3.16
C GLN A 38 -3.71 24.66 2.47
N THR A 39 -3.50 23.37 2.74
CA THR A 39 -4.36 22.33 2.16
C THR A 39 -5.82 22.55 2.61
N PRO A 40 -6.78 22.60 1.69
CA PRO A 40 -8.18 22.76 2.03
C PRO A 40 -8.68 21.67 3.00
N ALA A 41 -9.42 22.10 4.03
CA ALA A 41 -10.00 21.24 5.05
C ALA A 41 -8.98 20.27 5.71
N VAL A 42 -7.70 20.65 5.86
CA VAL A 42 -6.65 19.78 6.42
C VAL A 42 -6.91 19.29 7.85
N GLY A 43 -7.72 20.02 8.63
CA GLY A 43 -8.14 19.58 9.97
C GLY A 43 -6.97 19.31 10.90
N SER A 44 -6.96 18.15 11.56
CA SER A 44 -5.93 17.73 12.52
C SER A 44 -4.77 16.94 11.90
N HIS A 45 -4.70 16.81 10.57
CA HIS A 45 -3.60 16.11 9.93
C HIS A 45 -2.26 16.79 10.19
N ALA A 46 -1.18 16.01 10.30
CA ALA A 46 0.16 16.59 10.29
C ALA A 46 0.42 17.29 8.96
N THR A 47 1.10 18.43 9.02
CA THR A 47 1.40 19.24 7.84
C THR A 47 2.89 19.45 7.67
N TYR A 48 3.30 19.45 6.42
CA TYR A 48 4.61 19.89 5.98
C TYR A 48 4.67 21.41 5.92
N ASN A 49 5.77 22.00 6.44
CA ASN A 49 6.05 23.41 6.28
C ASN A 49 6.72 23.66 4.91
N PRO A 50 6.02 24.29 3.94
CA PRO A 50 6.55 24.49 2.60
C PRO A 50 7.73 25.47 2.52
N GLN A 51 7.98 26.26 3.57
CA GLN A 51 9.07 27.23 3.58
C GLN A 51 10.45 26.60 3.72
N THR A 52 10.54 25.30 4.06
CA THR A 52 11.84 24.63 4.16
C THR A 52 12.34 24.09 2.82
N GLY A 53 11.45 23.97 1.83
CA GLY A 53 11.76 23.47 0.50
C GLY A 53 11.88 24.58 -0.54
N THR A 54 12.50 24.26 -1.67
CA THR A 54 12.54 25.11 -2.86
C THR A 54 11.45 24.68 -3.82
N VAL A 55 10.57 25.60 -4.22
CA VAL A 55 9.54 25.32 -5.23
C VAL A 55 10.22 24.92 -6.55
N LEU A 56 9.76 23.82 -7.13
CA LEU A 56 10.19 23.37 -8.43
C LEU A 56 9.26 24.02 -9.47
N GLU A 57 9.63 25.23 -9.90
CA GLU A 57 8.77 26.07 -10.75
C GLU A 57 8.35 25.37 -12.06
N GLY A 58 7.07 25.48 -12.39
CA GLY A 58 6.47 24.81 -13.55
C GLY A 58 6.19 23.32 -13.37
N PHE A 59 6.48 22.74 -12.19
CA PHE A 59 6.17 21.35 -11.89
C PHE A 59 4.92 21.21 -11.03
N TYR A 60 4.10 20.24 -11.40
CA TYR A 60 2.87 19.89 -10.70
C TYR A 60 2.70 18.38 -10.66
N TRP A 61 1.76 17.91 -9.86
CA TRP A 61 1.38 16.49 -9.80
C TRP A 61 -0.13 16.37 -9.67
N GLU A 62 -0.66 15.25 -10.15
CA GLU A 62 -2.06 14.87 -10.02
C GLU A 62 -2.14 13.35 -9.96
N VAL A 63 -2.96 12.83 -9.05
CA VAL A 63 -3.30 11.41 -8.98
C VAL A 63 -4.80 11.23 -8.80
N ILE A 64 -5.33 10.15 -9.36
CA ILE A 64 -6.68 9.65 -9.10
C ILE A 64 -6.52 8.30 -8.41
N ASN A 65 -7.03 8.16 -7.18
CA ASN A 65 -6.95 6.89 -6.45
C ASN A 65 -8.05 5.91 -6.89
N GLY A 66 -8.02 4.68 -6.36
CA GLY A 66 -9.01 3.64 -6.69
C GLY A 66 -10.47 3.96 -6.30
N GLN A 67 -10.69 5.04 -5.55
CA GLN A 67 -12.02 5.54 -5.17
C GLN A 67 -12.46 6.73 -6.04
N GLY A 68 -11.68 7.10 -7.06
CA GLY A 68 -11.96 8.26 -7.92
C GLY A 68 -11.65 9.61 -7.28
N VAL A 69 -10.94 9.63 -6.15
CA VAL A 69 -10.51 10.88 -5.50
C VAL A 69 -9.28 11.44 -6.20
N ILE A 70 -9.36 12.69 -6.63
CA ILE A 70 -8.28 13.44 -7.25
C ILE A 70 -7.51 14.18 -6.16
N THR A 71 -6.18 14.08 -6.17
CA THR A 71 -5.29 14.87 -5.31
C THR A 71 -4.19 15.48 -6.17
N GLN A 72 -3.98 16.78 -6.07
CA GLN A 72 -3.04 17.51 -6.92
C GLN A 72 -2.41 18.72 -6.24
N GLY A 73 -1.38 19.26 -6.87
CA GLY A 73 -0.77 20.53 -6.46
C GLY A 73 0.65 20.71 -6.99
N ARG A 74 1.38 21.61 -6.34
CA ARG A 74 2.76 21.99 -6.67
C ARG A 74 3.79 21.01 -6.11
N VAL A 75 5.03 21.16 -6.57
CA VAL A 75 6.16 20.32 -6.15
C VAL A 75 7.26 21.18 -5.55
N VAL A 76 7.88 20.70 -4.48
CA VAL A 76 9.07 21.31 -3.88
C VAL A 76 10.20 20.29 -3.81
N LEU A 77 11.44 20.76 -3.85
CA LEU A 77 12.62 19.98 -3.48
C LEU A 77 13.00 20.32 -2.04
N ASP A 78 13.13 19.31 -1.19
CA ASP A 78 13.55 19.49 0.20
C ASP A 78 14.34 18.28 0.70
N LYS A 79 15.00 18.46 1.84
CA LYS A 79 15.62 17.39 2.61
C LYS A 79 14.53 16.56 3.29
N VAL A 80 14.46 15.29 2.93
CA VAL A 80 13.55 14.30 3.53
C VAL A 80 14.37 13.25 4.27
N SER A 81 13.94 12.88 5.47
CA SER A 81 14.55 11.81 6.25
C SER A 81 13.53 10.76 6.65
N VAL A 82 13.91 9.50 6.47
CA VAL A 82 13.13 8.30 6.84
C VAL A 82 14.01 7.46 7.75
N GLY A 83 13.68 7.42 9.05
CA GLY A 83 14.60 6.90 10.06
C GLY A 83 15.97 7.58 10.00
N ARG A 84 17.05 6.79 9.82
CA ARG A 84 18.44 7.28 9.71
C ARG A 84 18.86 7.65 8.29
N LEU A 85 18.00 7.42 7.30
CA LEU A 85 18.30 7.64 5.89
C LEU A 85 17.84 9.04 5.48
N THR A 86 18.62 9.70 4.63
CA THR A 86 18.34 11.07 4.19
C THR A 86 18.53 11.21 2.69
N SER A 87 17.56 11.82 2.03
CA SER A 87 17.69 12.37 0.67
C SER A 87 17.77 13.91 0.79
N PRO A 88 18.85 14.55 0.32
CA PRO A 88 19.03 16.00 0.47
C PRO A 88 18.14 16.82 -0.47
N LEU A 89 17.76 16.26 -1.61
CA LEU A 89 16.93 16.90 -2.65
C LEU A 89 15.84 15.92 -3.10
N GLN A 90 14.87 15.69 -2.24
CA GLN A 90 13.70 14.87 -2.53
C GLN A 90 12.56 15.75 -3.04
N ALA A 91 11.95 15.34 -4.16
CA ALA A 91 10.69 15.93 -4.59
C ALA A 91 9.57 15.55 -3.62
N VAL A 92 8.91 16.56 -3.06
CA VAL A 92 7.71 16.46 -2.22
C VAL A 92 6.56 17.11 -2.98
N GLN A 93 5.52 16.32 -3.19
CA GLN A 93 4.28 16.70 -3.86
C GLN A 93 3.32 17.30 -2.83
N LEU A 94 3.06 18.60 -2.92
CA LEU A 94 2.21 19.30 -1.96
C LEU A 94 0.75 19.22 -2.39
N VAL A 95 -0.14 18.91 -1.46
CA VAL A 95 -1.57 18.86 -1.75
C VAL A 95 -2.14 20.27 -1.70
N ASP A 96 -2.45 20.82 -2.87
CA ASP A 96 -3.11 22.12 -3.00
C ASP A 96 -4.62 21.97 -3.21
N SER A 97 -5.09 20.85 -3.77
CA SER A 97 -6.53 20.55 -3.89
C SER A 97 -6.86 19.06 -3.82
N ILE A 98 -8.12 18.78 -3.42
CA ILE A 98 -8.70 17.43 -3.30
C ILE A 98 -10.11 17.47 -3.89
N GLU A 99 -10.43 16.54 -4.78
CA GLU A 99 -11.76 16.42 -5.39
C GLU A 99 -12.28 14.97 -5.32
N PRO A 100 -13.60 14.75 -5.18
CA PRO A 100 -14.64 15.76 -5.00
C PRO A 100 -14.63 16.39 -3.59
N ILE A 101 -15.39 17.49 -3.41
CA ILE A 101 -15.53 18.21 -2.13
C ILE A 101 -15.90 17.28 -0.95
N SER A 102 -16.69 16.23 -1.21
CA SER A 102 -17.03 15.23 -0.19
C SER A 102 -15.80 14.46 0.33
N ALA A 103 -14.82 14.17 -0.53
CA ALA A 103 -13.57 13.54 -0.13
C ALA A 103 -12.66 14.53 0.62
N MET A 104 -12.66 15.81 0.21
CA MET A 104 -11.92 16.88 0.88
C MET A 104 -12.37 17.08 2.33
N HIS A 105 -13.68 17.02 2.60
CA HIS A 105 -14.26 17.16 3.95
C HIS A 105 -14.40 15.84 4.71
N ASN A 106 -13.89 14.72 4.19
CA ASN A 106 -14.01 13.44 4.88
C ASN A 106 -13.18 13.44 6.19
N PRO A 107 -13.80 13.35 7.37
CA PRO A 107 -13.08 13.32 8.65
C PRO A 107 -12.31 12.01 8.88
N MET A 108 -12.56 10.98 8.05
CA MET A 108 -11.95 9.65 8.14
C MET A 108 -10.76 9.46 7.19
N ARG A 109 -10.12 10.52 6.70
CA ARG A 109 -8.89 10.38 5.89
C ARG A 109 -7.81 9.69 6.74
N ALA A 110 -7.26 8.60 6.20
CA ALA A 110 -6.56 7.60 7.01
C ALA A 110 -5.08 7.91 7.33
N HIS A 111 -4.44 8.84 6.60
CA HIS A 111 -3.00 9.08 6.70
C HIS A 111 -2.62 10.54 6.42
N ASP A 112 -1.49 10.98 6.98
CA ASP A 112 -0.98 12.36 6.88
C ASP A 112 -0.16 12.63 5.61
N GLY A 113 0.02 11.62 4.77
CA GLY A 113 0.81 11.67 3.55
C GLY A 113 1.06 10.26 3.00
N VAL A 114 1.73 10.18 1.85
CA VAL A 114 2.18 8.92 1.27
C VAL A 114 3.67 8.98 0.98
N LEU A 115 4.40 7.91 1.31
CA LEU A 115 5.75 7.61 0.87
C LEU A 115 5.71 6.46 -0.13
N GLY A 116 5.64 6.81 -1.41
CA GLY A 116 5.63 5.87 -2.52
C GLY A 116 6.99 5.21 -2.72
N ILE A 117 7.02 3.88 -2.72
CA ILE A 117 8.22 3.06 -2.93
C ILE A 117 8.15 2.23 -4.23
N ALA A 118 7.13 2.45 -5.06
CA ALA A 118 7.14 1.91 -6.42
C ALA A 118 8.27 2.51 -7.27
N LEU A 119 8.47 1.98 -8.47
CA LEU A 119 9.45 2.50 -9.42
C LEU A 119 9.18 3.98 -9.76
N SER A 120 10.22 4.81 -9.84
CA SER A 120 10.10 6.24 -10.20
C SER A 120 9.38 6.50 -11.54
N LYS A 121 9.36 5.52 -12.45
CA LYS A 121 8.55 5.60 -13.68
C LYS A 121 7.05 5.76 -13.41
N ARG A 122 6.55 5.38 -12.23
CA ARG A 122 5.17 5.56 -11.78
C ARG A 122 4.93 6.89 -11.04
N ASN A 123 5.95 7.70 -10.81
CA ASN A 123 5.78 9.03 -10.21
C ASN A 123 4.85 9.90 -11.07
N ALA A 124 3.98 10.66 -10.41
CA ALA A 124 2.93 11.44 -11.05
C ALA A 124 3.36 12.85 -11.47
N VAL A 125 4.53 13.32 -11.03
CA VAL A 125 5.01 14.67 -11.33
C VAL A 125 5.14 14.89 -12.85
N ARG A 126 4.81 16.11 -13.26
CA ARG A 126 4.94 16.66 -14.61
C ARG A 126 5.66 18.01 -14.54
N PRO A 127 6.33 18.45 -15.63
CA PRO A 127 6.48 17.75 -16.91
C PRO A 127 7.47 16.58 -16.84
N ILE A 128 8.46 16.63 -15.93
CA ILE A 128 9.48 15.59 -15.77
C ILE A 128 9.22 14.83 -14.47
N LYS A 129 9.02 13.51 -14.59
CA LYS A 129 8.83 12.60 -13.44
C LYS A 129 9.99 12.70 -12.47
N GLN A 130 9.69 12.71 -11.18
CA GLN A 130 10.68 12.78 -10.11
C GLN A 130 11.05 11.38 -9.60
N ARG A 131 12.21 11.28 -8.96
CA ARG A 131 12.66 10.04 -8.33
C ARG A 131 11.95 9.83 -6.99
N THR A 132 11.63 8.57 -6.68
CA THR A 132 11.20 8.19 -5.33
C THR A 132 12.32 8.37 -4.32
N PHE A 133 11.97 8.41 -3.03
CA PHE A 133 12.95 8.47 -1.94
C PHE A 133 13.98 7.35 -2.05
N PHE A 134 13.52 6.12 -2.30
CA PHE A 134 14.38 4.96 -2.47
C PHE A 134 15.36 5.12 -3.64
N ASP A 135 14.88 5.52 -4.82
CA ASP A 135 15.74 5.70 -5.99
C ASP A 135 16.79 6.81 -5.78
N ASN A 136 16.51 7.81 -4.93
CA ASN A 136 17.47 8.86 -4.57
C ASN A 136 18.56 8.39 -3.62
N ILE A 137 18.28 7.42 -2.73
CA ILE A 137 19.25 6.97 -1.72
C ILE A 137 19.88 5.61 -2.01
N LYS A 138 19.38 4.84 -2.99
CA LYS A 138 19.75 3.42 -3.19
C LYS A 138 21.25 3.17 -3.35
N ASN A 139 21.99 4.11 -3.94
CA ASN A 139 23.44 3.99 -4.13
C ASN A 139 24.24 4.22 -2.83
N ASN A 140 23.58 4.74 -1.80
CA ASN A 140 24.15 4.97 -0.46
C ASN A 140 23.73 3.88 0.53
N LEU A 141 22.97 2.87 0.08
CA LEU A 141 22.56 1.73 0.90
C LEU A 141 23.60 0.62 0.79
N ALA A 142 23.77 -0.16 1.88
CA ALA A 142 24.60 -1.36 1.84
C ALA A 142 24.09 -2.39 0.81
N ALA A 143 22.78 -2.44 0.58
CA ALA A 143 22.14 -3.13 -0.53
C ALA A 143 20.92 -2.33 -1.01
N PRO A 144 20.65 -2.25 -2.33
CA PRO A 144 19.54 -1.48 -2.88
C PRO A 144 18.23 -2.27 -2.77
N LEU A 145 17.73 -2.43 -1.54
CA LEU A 145 16.47 -3.12 -1.25
C LEU A 145 15.66 -2.44 -0.13
N ILE A 146 14.35 -2.67 -0.15
CA ILE A 146 13.40 -2.38 0.93
C ILE A 146 12.75 -3.70 1.33
N ALA A 147 12.67 -3.96 2.62
CA ALA A 147 11.94 -5.10 3.16
C ALA A 147 10.67 -4.61 3.87
N ALA A 148 9.52 -5.20 3.54
CA ALA A 148 8.25 -4.98 4.21
C ALA A 148 7.92 -6.20 5.08
N TYR A 149 7.59 -5.93 6.34
CA TYR A 149 7.25 -6.94 7.33
C TYR A 149 6.07 -6.49 8.18
N ILE A 150 4.89 -7.07 7.95
CA ILE A 150 3.64 -6.68 8.60
C ILE A 150 3.21 -7.84 9.50
N LYS A 151 3.46 -7.79 10.81
CA LYS A 151 3.13 -8.90 11.73
C LYS A 151 1.67 -8.87 12.18
N HIS A 152 1.11 -10.07 12.38
CA HIS A 152 0.17 -10.35 13.46
C HIS A 152 0.65 -11.58 14.27
N GLY A 153 1.27 -11.36 15.44
CA GLY A 153 1.28 -12.36 16.53
C GLY A 153 2.21 -13.60 16.51
N ALA A 154 3.52 -13.49 16.19
CA ALA A 154 4.62 -14.46 16.53
C ALA A 154 4.96 -15.60 15.49
N PRO A 155 6.12 -16.32 15.60
CA PRO A 155 6.98 -16.73 14.45
C PRO A 155 6.97 -18.21 13.96
N GLY A 156 7.59 -18.48 12.79
CA GLY A 156 7.65 -19.73 11.99
C GLY A 156 9.02 -20.09 11.35
N THR A 157 9.07 -20.94 10.29
CA THR A 157 10.27 -21.42 9.49
C THR A 157 9.93 -22.05 8.08
N TYR A 158 10.93 -22.51 7.28
CA TYR A 158 10.97 -22.75 5.79
C TYR A 158 11.05 -24.24 5.30
N ASP A 159 10.75 -24.53 4.00
CA ASP A 159 11.59 -25.28 2.99
C ASP A 159 10.89 -25.66 1.64
N ILE A 160 11.67 -26.14 0.65
CA ILE A 160 11.56 -26.05 -0.85
C ILE A 160 11.28 -27.41 -1.57
N GLY A 161 10.55 -27.43 -2.71
CA GLY A 161 10.70 -28.49 -3.76
C GLY A 161 9.48 -28.86 -4.65
N TRP A 162 9.55 -28.49 -5.96
CA TRP A 162 8.72 -28.88 -7.14
C TRP A 162 7.27 -28.36 -7.27
N ILE A 163 6.79 -28.20 -8.53
CA ILE A 163 5.50 -27.60 -8.95
C ILE A 163 4.68 -28.60 -9.79
N ASP A 164 3.40 -28.67 -9.48
CA ASP A 164 2.33 -29.16 -10.37
C ASP A 164 1.59 -27.94 -10.97
N THR A 165 1.61 -27.79 -12.30
CA THR A 165 1.07 -26.63 -13.04
C THR A 165 -0.34 -26.85 -13.57
N THR A 166 -1.06 -27.90 -13.17
CA THR A 166 -2.24 -28.34 -13.92
C THR A 166 -3.56 -27.59 -13.68
N ASN A 167 -3.63 -26.57 -12.80
CA ASN A 167 -4.91 -25.88 -12.49
C ASN A 167 -4.82 -24.38 -12.10
N SER A 168 -3.86 -23.59 -12.64
CA SER A 168 -3.77 -22.15 -12.31
C SER A 168 -4.10 -21.23 -13.48
N THR A 169 -5.00 -20.26 -13.26
CA THR A 169 -5.20 -19.13 -14.18
C THR A 169 -4.09 -18.10 -13.96
N PRO A 170 -3.15 -17.86 -14.90
CA PRO A 170 -2.09 -16.88 -14.72
C PRO A 170 -2.68 -15.46 -14.71
N PHE A 171 -2.23 -14.63 -13.76
CA PHE A 171 -2.58 -13.20 -13.70
C PHE A 171 -1.41 -12.37 -13.19
N PHE A 172 -1.37 -11.09 -13.55
CA PHE A 172 -0.37 -10.15 -13.04
C PHE A 172 -0.95 -9.35 -11.88
N ALA A 173 -0.16 -9.17 -10.82
CA ALA A 173 -0.56 -8.35 -9.67
C ALA A 173 0.55 -7.41 -9.21
N VAL A 174 0.14 -6.30 -8.60
CA VAL A 174 1.01 -5.38 -7.86
C VAL A 174 0.99 -5.78 -6.40
N VAL A 175 2.14 -5.99 -5.78
CA VAL A 175 2.22 -6.11 -4.32
C VAL A 175 2.17 -4.70 -3.74
N ASP A 176 1.12 -4.38 -2.98
CA ASP A 176 0.71 -3.01 -2.69
C ASP A 176 0.44 -2.79 -1.20
N THR A 177 1.43 -2.27 -0.47
CA THR A 177 1.29 -1.92 0.96
C THR A 177 0.29 -0.79 1.22
N GLY A 178 -0.16 -0.08 0.18
CA GLY A 178 -1.20 0.94 0.27
C GLY A 178 -2.62 0.39 0.09
N ALA A 179 -2.77 -0.88 -0.31
CA ALA A 179 -4.07 -1.53 -0.46
C ALA A 179 -4.37 -2.41 0.77
N SER A 180 -5.56 -2.28 1.36
CA SER A 180 -5.91 -3.10 2.53
C SER A 180 -6.29 -4.54 2.19
N LEU A 181 -6.80 -4.77 0.98
CA LEU A 181 -7.43 -6.04 0.55
C LEU A 181 -6.63 -6.70 -0.57
N ILE A 182 -6.95 -7.96 -0.86
CA ILE A 182 -6.58 -8.58 -2.13
C ILE A 182 -7.63 -8.17 -3.16
N LEU A 183 -7.22 -7.43 -4.19
CA LEU A 183 -8.10 -6.94 -5.24
C LEU A 183 -7.80 -7.67 -6.53
N LEU A 184 -8.71 -8.50 -7.02
CA LEU A 184 -8.51 -9.33 -8.21
C LEU A 184 -9.57 -9.09 -9.27
N GLN A 185 -9.32 -9.55 -10.49
CA GLN A 185 -10.30 -9.56 -11.56
C GLN A 185 -11.54 -10.36 -11.18
N ASN A 186 -12.69 -9.90 -11.66
CA ASN A 186 -14.01 -10.44 -11.29
C ASN A 186 -14.10 -11.98 -11.43
N SER A 187 -13.52 -12.56 -12.49
CA SER A 187 -13.59 -14.01 -12.72
C SER A 187 -12.93 -14.84 -11.62
N ILE A 188 -11.84 -14.36 -11.01
CA ILE A 188 -11.16 -15.07 -9.92
C ILE A 188 -11.95 -14.89 -8.62
N VAL A 189 -12.42 -13.67 -8.37
CA VAL A 189 -13.19 -13.32 -7.17
C VAL A 189 -14.50 -14.10 -7.13
N ALA A 190 -15.24 -14.15 -8.24
CA ALA A 190 -16.48 -14.90 -8.36
C ALA A 190 -16.27 -16.40 -8.10
N GLN A 191 -15.22 -17.01 -8.67
CA GLN A 191 -14.88 -18.42 -8.43
C GLN A 191 -14.55 -18.72 -6.97
N TYR A 192 -13.94 -17.77 -6.25
CA TYR A 192 -13.66 -17.93 -4.83
C TYR A 192 -14.94 -17.88 -3.99
N TYR A 193 -15.79 -16.88 -4.23
CA TYR A 193 -17.03 -16.70 -3.45
C TYR A 193 -18.14 -17.70 -3.79
N ASP A 194 -18.12 -18.32 -4.98
CA ASP A 194 -19.04 -19.42 -5.33
C ASP A 194 -18.92 -20.63 -4.37
N LYS A 195 -17.76 -20.76 -3.71
CA LYS A 195 -17.50 -21.79 -2.70
C LYS A 195 -18.03 -21.44 -1.31
N ILE A 196 -18.52 -20.23 -1.09
CA ILE A 196 -19.01 -19.75 0.21
C ILE A 196 -20.54 -19.60 0.14
N PRO A 197 -21.32 -20.52 0.73
CA PRO A 197 -22.76 -20.44 0.74
C PRO A 197 -23.27 -19.10 1.31
N GLY A 198 -24.18 -18.46 0.57
CA GLY A 198 -24.75 -17.17 0.96
C GLY A 198 -23.84 -15.98 0.67
N ALA A 199 -22.69 -16.14 0.02
CA ALA A 199 -21.89 -15.01 -0.43
C ALA A 199 -22.58 -14.25 -1.57
N TYR A 200 -22.55 -12.92 -1.51
CA TYR A 200 -23.10 -12.05 -2.55
C TYR A 200 -22.41 -10.69 -2.58
N ILE A 201 -22.54 -9.97 -3.69
CA ILE A 201 -22.05 -8.58 -3.79
C ILE A 201 -23.10 -7.67 -3.13
N SER A 202 -22.71 -6.97 -2.07
CA SER A 202 -23.54 -5.97 -1.41
C SER A 202 -23.27 -4.58 -1.99
N PRO A 203 -24.24 -3.94 -2.68
CA PRO A 203 -24.08 -2.59 -3.20
C PRO A 203 -23.85 -1.55 -2.08
N VAL A 204 -24.48 -1.78 -0.92
CA VAL A 204 -24.37 -0.89 0.25
C VAL A 204 -23.00 -0.97 0.90
N ARG A 205 -22.35 -2.14 0.86
CA ARG A 205 -20.99 -2.32 1.41
C ARG A 205 -19.91 -2.13 0.35
N GLY A 206 -20.27 -2.07 -0.93
CA GLY A 206 -19.33 -1.88 -2.04
C GLY A 206 -18.47 -3.10 -2.36
N GLY A 207 -18.91 -4.32 -2.01
CA GLY A 207 -18.13 -5.53 -2.23
C GLY A 207 -18.82 -6.82 -1.81
N TYR A 208 -18.13 -7.94 -1.98
CA TYR A 208 -18.57 -9.26 -1.52
C TYR A 208 -18.66 -9.33 0.00
N VAL A 209 -19.81 -9.81 0.46
CA VAL A 209 -20.09 -10.17 1.84
C VAL A 209 -20.59 -11.60 1.92
N PHE A 210 -20.50 -12.23 3.08
CA PHE A 210 -20.98 -13.59 3.32
C PHE A 210 -21.39 -13.77 4.79
N PRO A 211 -22.26 -14.74 5.14
CA PRO A 211 -22.62 -15.02 6.53
C PRO A 211 -21.39 -15.37 7.39
N CYS A 212 -21.30 -14.82 8.60
CA CYS A 212 -20.17 -15.05 9.51
C CYS A 212 -20.19 -16.42 10.22
N THR A 213 -21.12 -17.32 9.85
CA THR A 213 -21.69 -18.33 10.75
C THR A 213 -20.79 -19.54 11.05
N ASP A 214 -19.73 -19.79 10.27
CA ASP A 214 -18.58 -20.58 10.75
C ASP A 214 -17.33 -20.32 9.91
N THR A 215 -16.17 -20.15 10.56
CA THR A 215 -14.90 -19.84 9.87
C THR A 215 -14.40 -20.99 9.00
N ASP A 216 -14.83 -22.21 9.29
CA ASP A 216 -14.41 -23.44 8.60
C ASP A 216 -14.97 -23.55 7.18
N ILE A 217 -15.94 -22.71 6.83
CA ILE A 217 -16.54 -22.65 5.49
C ILE A 217 -15.79 -21.66 4.59
N ILE A 218 -14.95 -20.78 5.15
CA ILE A 218 -14.16 -19.84 4.35
C ILE A 218 -12.96 -20.61 3.79
N PRO A 219 -12.90 -20.90 2.47
CA PRO A 219 -11.82 -21.68 1.91
C PRO A 219 -10.52 -20.88 1.94
N ASP A 220 -9.41 -21.58 2.11
CA ASP A 220 -8.10 -20.98 1.95
C ASP A 220 -7.90 -20.48 0.51
N PHE A 221 -7.14 -19.40 0.36
CA PHE A 221 -6.78 -18.86 -0.95
C PHE A 221 -5.30 -19.10 -1.24
N THR A 222 -5.02 -19.94 -2.25
CA THR A 222 -3.66 -20.29 -2.64
C THR A 222 -3.23 -19.53 -3.90
N LEU A 223 -2.03 -18.94 -3.84
CA LEU A 223 -1.38 -18.22 -4.91
C LEU A 223 -0.09 -18.93 -5.31
N ASN A 224 0.11 -19.10 -6.61
CA ASN A 224 1.35 -19.62 -7.18
C ASN A 224 2.17 -18.43 -7.69
N LEU A 225 3.28 -18.12 -7.03
CA LEU A 225 4.18 -17.00 -7.33
C LEU A 225 5.51 -17.55 -7.88
N GLY A 226 5.51 -17.86 -9.18
CA GLY A 226 6.62 -18.62 -9.78
C GLY A 226 6.64 -20.03 -9.21
N GLU A 227 7.73 -20.39 -8.54
CA GLU A 227 7.87 -21.70 -7.86
C GLU A 227 7.42 -21.68 -6.40
N PHE A 228 7.11 -20.51 -5.86
CA PHE A 228 6.66 -20.35 -4.48
C PHE A 228 5.13 -20.39 -4.43
N ASN A 229 4.58 -21.44 -3.82
CA ASN A 229 3.16 -21.51 -3.51
C ASN A 229 2.93 -20.95 -2.11
N THR A 230 1.88 -20.15 -1.96
CA THR A 230 1.50 -19.62 -0.65
C THR A 230 0.00 -19.65 -0.46
N THR A 231 -0.40 -19.96 0.77
CA THR A 231 -1.79 -20.09 1.15
C THR A 231 -2.12 -19.03 2.21
N ILE A 232 -3.16 -18.27 1.94
CA ILE A 232 -3.78 -17.37 2.90
C ILE A 232 -4.93 -18.14 3.53
N PRO A 233 -4.87 -18.43 4.84
CA PRO A 233 -5.94 -19.13 5.54
C PRO A 233 -7.27 -18.37 5.45
N GLY A 234 -8.37 -19.10 5.32
CA GLY A 234 -9.72 -18.54 5.20
C GLY A 234 -10.08 -17.57 6.33
N TYR A 235 -9.61 -17.80 7.55
CA TYR A 235 -9.87 -16.89 8.68
C TYR A 235 -9.25 -15.49 8.48
N LEU A 236 -8.16 -15.34 7.72
CA LEU A 236 -7.59 -14.03 7.36
C LEU A 236 -8.38 -13.33 6.24
N LEU A 237 -9.23 -14.07 5.54
CA LEU A 237 -10.10 -13.58 4.46
C LEU A 237 -11.44 -13.06 5.00
N LYS A 238 -11.69 -13.17 6.30
CA LYS A 238 -12.70 -12.40 7.02
C LYS A 238 -12.11 -11.03 7.40
N TYR A 239 -12.36 -10.01 6.59
CA TYR A 239 -11.76 -8.68 6.79
C TYR A 239 -12.45 -7.86 7.88
N ALA A 240 -13.79 -7.83 7.87
CA ALA A 240 -14.58 -7.09 8.86
C ALA A 240 -15.93 -7.79 9.12
N THR A 241 -16.53 -7.52 10.27
CA THR A 241 -17.85 -8.08 10.67
C THR A 241 -18.88 -6.96 10.78
N TYR A 242 -20.09 -7.22 10.28
CA TYR A 242 -21.23 -6.30 10.24
C TYR A 242 -22.52 -7.07 10.55
N GLY A 243 -22.85 -7.17 11.83
CA GLY A 243 -23.96 -8.02 12.29
C GLY A 243 -23.62 -9.49 12.09
N ASP A 244 -24.48 -10.19 11.38
CA ASP A 244 -24.34 -11.59 10.98
C ASP A 244 -23.55 -11.78 9.67
N HIS A 245 -23.13 -10.70 9.01
CA HIS A 245 -22.39 -10.74 7.75
C HIS A 245 -20.94 -10.25 7.89
N CYS A 246 -20.07 -10.85 7.10
CA CYS A 246 -18.65 -10.62 7.07
C CYS A 246 -18.27 -10.03 5.72
N PHE A 247 -17.47 -8.97 5.71
CA PHE A 247 -16.89 -8.41 4.50
C PHE A 247 -15.60 -9.14 4.18
N GLY A 248 -15.47 -9.60 2.94
CA GLY A 248 -14.37 -10.47 2.56
C GLY A 248 -13.08 -9.73 2.21
N GLY A 249 -11.96 -10.40 2.48
CA GLY A 249 -10.60 -9.92 2.25
C GLY A 249 -10.14 -9.94 0.80
N ILE A 250 -10.88 -10.66 -0.07
CA ILE A 250 -10.71 -10.66 -1.52
C ILE A 250 -11.86 -9.88 -2.14
N GLN A 251 -11.59 -8.87 -2.97
CA GLN A 251 -12.63 -8.07 -3.62
C GLN A 251 -12.33 -7.88 -5.10
N ILE A 252 -13.36 -7.47 -5.84
CA ILE A 252 -13.21 -7.10 -7.24
C ILE A 252 -12.33 -5.85 -7.32
N SER A 253 -11.30 -5.88 -8.16
CA SER A 253 -10.47 -4.71 -8.43
C SER A 253 -11.31 -3.59 -9.08
N PRO A 254 -11.23 -2.35 -8.57
CA PRO A 254 -11.91 -1.21 -9.18
C PRO A 254 -11.23 -0.78 -10.49
N VAL A 255 -10.04 -1.30 -10.78
CA VAL A 255 -9.30 -1.02 -12.02
C VAL A 255 -9.29 -2.29 -12.89
N PRO A 256 -10.04 -2.30 -14.01
CA PRO A 256 -10.09 -3.46 -14.90
C PRO A 256 -8.70 -3.91 -15.34
N SER A 257 -8.45 -5.23 -15.30
CA SER A 257 -7.17 -5.87 -15.68
C SER A 257 -5.97 -5.59 -14.76
N TYR A 258 -6.16 -4.90 -13.64
CA TYR A 258 -5.13 -4.78 -12.59
C TYR A 258 -5.53 -5.56 -11.36
N ASN A 259 -4.58 -6.30 -10.80
CA ASN A 259 -4.75 -7.02 -9.55
C ASN A 259 -3.77 -6.42 -8.51
N PHE A 260 -4.18 -6.40 -7.25
CA PHE A 260 -3.39 -5.86 -6.14
C PHE A 260 -3.36 -6.88 -4.99
N LEU A 261 -2.17 -7.18 -4.51
CA LEU A 261 -1.92 -8.00 -3.33
C LEU A 261 -1.63 -7.04 -2.16
N GLY A 262 -2.69 -6.67 -1.45
CA GLY A 262 -2.63 -5.73 -0.33
C GLY A 262 -2.32 -6.36 1.02
N ASP A 263 -2.68 -5.68 2.10
CA ASP A 263 -2.36 -6.07 3.48
C ASP A 263 -2.83 -7.48 3.86
N VAL A 264 -3.99 -7.93 3.37
CA VAL A 264 -4.47 -9.31 3.58
C VAL A 264 -3.44 -10.34 3.08
N PHE A 265 -2.77 -10.07 1.97
CA PHE A 265 -1.65 -10.88 1.48
C PHE A 265 -0.37 -10.59 2.28
N LEU A 266 0.00 -9.32 2.46
CA LEU A 266 1.27 -8.92 3.07
C LEU A 266 1.42 -9.31 4.54
N LYS A 267 0.32 -9.45 5.29
CA LYS A 267 0.31 -9.93 6.69
C LYS A 267 0.77 -11.38 6.85
N ARG A 268 0.87 -12.14 5.75
CA ARG A 268 1.38 -13.51 5.74
C ARG A 268 2.72 -13.64 5.04
N HIS A 269 3.29 -12.54 4.55
CA HIS A 269 4.48 -12.58 3.72
C HIS A 269 5.54 -11.59 4.17
N TYR A 270 6.79 -12.05 4.14
CA TYR A 270 7.93 -11.16 4.11
C TYR A 270 8.26 -10.83 2.65
N VAL A 271 8.22 -9.54 2.30
CA VAL A 271 8.40 -9.09 0.92
C VAL A 271 9.60 -8.17 0.81
N ILE A 272 10.53 -8.51 -0.08
CA ILE A 272 11.69 -7.69 -0.43
C ILE A 272 11.47 -7.09 -1.81
N PHE A 273 11.50 -5.76 -1.89
CA PHE A 273 11.58 -5.02 -3.15
C PHE A 273 13.04 -4.65 -3.40
N SER A 274 13.64 -5.11 -4.50
CA SER A 274 15.04 -4.84 -4.83
C SER A 274 15.19 -4.16 -6.20
N SER A 275 16.21 -3.32 -6.33
CA SER A 275 16.51 -2.55 -7.54
C SER A 275 18.00 -2.64 -7.87
N TYR A 276 18.39 -3.75 -8.50
CA TYR A 276 19.74 -3.99 -9.00
C TYR A 276 19.90 -3.57 -10.47
N SER A 277 21.14 -3.54 -10.98
CA SER A 277 21.46 -3.16 -12.37
C SER A 277 20.77 -4.02 -13.43
N HIS A 278 20.44 -5.28 -13.13
CA HIS A 278 19.74 -6.21 -14.02
C HIS A 278 18.20 -6.11 -13.96
N GLY A 279 17.69 -5.06 -13.32
CA GLY A 279 16.26 -4.76 -13.22
C GLY A 279 15.67 -5.05 -11.83
N PRO A 280 14.47 -4.51 -11.54
CA PRO A 280 13.83 -4.71 -10.26
C PRO A 280 13.36 -6.16 -10.09
N ARG A 281 13.38 -6.62 -8.83
CA ARG A 281 12.91 -7.97 -8.43
C ARG A 281 12.13 -7.87 -7.12
N ILE A 282 11.13 -8.72 -6.98
CA ILE A 282 10.40 -8.93 -5.72
C ILE A 282 10.79 -10.32 -5.20
N GLY A 283 11.29 -10.38 -3.97
CA GLY A 283 11.46 -11.62 -3.22
C GLY A 283 10.30 -11.77 -2.24
N ILE A 284 9.71 -12.96 -2.17
CA ILE A 284 8.57 -13.25 -1.29
C ILE A 284 8.91 -14.52 -0.53
N ALA A 285 8.74 -14.47 0.78
CA ALA A 285 8.82 -15.64 1.64
C ALA A 285 7.58 -15.69 2.53
N ALA A 286 7.19 -16.90 2.94
CA ALA A 286 6.21 -17.07 4.00
C ALA A 286 6.72 -16.32 5.24
N GLN A 287 5.85 -15.50 5.82
CA GLN A 287 6.16 -14.84 7.07
C GLN A 287 6.12 -15.89 8.17
N ALA A 288 7.26 -16.03 8.85
CA ALA A 288 7.41 -16.77 10.09
C ALA A 288 6.35 -16.28 11.08
#